data_AF-A0A139C9R1-F1
#
_entry.id   AF-A0A139C9R1-F1
#
_cell.length_a   1.000
_cell.length_b   1.000
_cell.length_c   1.000
_cell.angle_alpha   90.00
_cell.angle_beta   90.00
_cell.angle_gamma   90.00
#
_symmetry.space_group_name_H-M   'P 1'
#
loop_
_entity.id
_entity.type
_entity.pdbx_description
1 polymer ?
#
loop_
_entity_poly.entity_id
_entity_poly.type
_entity_poly.pdbx_seq_one_letter_code
_entity_poly.pdbx_strand_id
1 'polypeptide(L)'
;MRRKRRHMSFLPFSSRTCEKVELRPKHCIDTILKPFFDNIGIKINGQLSSKDLFYTAICMAVDKSSVHSASKHYQEIPCETSLRYHLRKLSLEELIQANQSILLHSSVSTLKPEKKYEFAIESSYRMRNIVKPRTSTKDVTFRYFFTILSFLL
;
A
#
# COMPACT_ATOMS: atom_id res chain seq x y z
N MET A 1 -11.50 -51.40 18.99
CA MET A 1 -10.91 -50.30 19.79
C MET A 1 -11.10 -48.96 19.07
N ARG A 2 -12.07 -48.13 19.47
CA ARG A 2 -12.25 -46.76 18.95
C ARG A 2 -11.55 -45.76 19.89
N ARG A 3 -10.56 -45.01 19.39
CA ARG A 3 -9.87 -43.96 20.14
C ARG A 3 -10.85 -42.80 20.44
N LYS A 4 -11.20 -42.61 21.71
CA LYS A 4 -11.91 -41.40 22.21
C LYS A 4 -11.03 -40.18 21.99
N ARG A 5 -11.48 -39.20 21.18
CA ARG A 5 -10.88 -37.87 21.11
C ARG A 5 -11.11 -37.17 22.45
N ARG A 6 -10.04 -36.78 23.14
CA ARG A 6 -10.13 -35.92 24.32
C ARG A 6 -10.58 -34.53 23.85
N HIS A 7 -11.73 -34.07 24.32
CA HIS A 7 -12.11 -32.66 24.19
C HIS A 7 -11.11 -31.83 25.00
N MET A 8 -10.24 -31.08 24.31
CA MET A 8 -9.55 -29.96 24.97
C MET A 8 -10.58 -28.85 25.14
N SER A 9 -10.99 -28.61 26.38
CA SER A 9 -11.70 -27.40 26.77
C SER A 9 -10.75 -26.22 26.62
N PHE A 10 -11.05 -25.30 25.69
CA PHE A 10 -10.38 -24.01 25.66
C PHE A 10 -10.67 -23.30 26.98
N LEU A 11 -9.62 -22.88 27.68
CA LEU A 11 -9.75 -22.05 28.89
C LEU A 11 -10.52 -20.77 28.55
N PRO A 12 -11.36 -20.26 29.48
CA PRO A 12 -12.14 -19.06 29.24
C PRO A 12 -11.20 -17.87 29.04
N PHE A 13 -11.30 -17.25 27.86
CA PHE A 13 -10.59 -16.04 27.49
C PHE A 13 -10.92 -14.94 28.50
N SER A 14 -9.96 -14.56 29.35
CA SER A 14 -10.14 -13.44 30.27
C SER A 14 -10.36 -12.17 29.46
N SER A 15 -11.51 -11.53 29.62
CA SER A 15 -11.84 -10.26 29.00
C SER A 15 -10.98 -9.15 29.62
N ARG A 16 -9.73 -9.01 29.17
CA ARG A 16 -9.11 -7.69 29.15
C ARG A 16 -9.88 -6.90 28.11
N THR A 17 -10.44 -5.76 28.50
CA THR A 17 -10.98 -4.77 27.57
C THR A 17 -9.83 -4.28 26.69
N CYS A 18 -9.59 -5.01 25.60
CA CYS A 18 -8.80 -4.54 24.48
C CYS A 18 -9.75 -3.60 23.74
N GLU A 19 -9.54 -2.29 23.87
CA GLU A 19 -10.18 -1.33 22.98
C GLU A 19 -9.96 -1.83 21.55
N LYS A 20 -11.05 -2.18 20.86
CA LYS A 20 -10.94 -2.62 19.47
C LYS A 20 -10.40 -1.42 18.70
N VAL A 21 -9.13 -1.49 18.31
CA VAL A 21 -8.53 -0.53 17.39
C VAL A 21 -9.24 -0.73 16.05
N GLU A 22 -10.31 0.03 15.82
CA GLU A 22 -11.01 0.04 14.54
C GLU A 22 -10.15 0.78 13.53
N LEU A 23 -9.58 0.03 12.59
CA LEU A 23 -8.84 0.57 11.46
C LEU A 23 -9.80 1.39 10.59
N ARG A 24 -9.70 2.72 10.69
CA ARG A 24 -10.45 3.63 9.81
C ARG A 24 -9.76 3.71 8.44
N PRO A 25 -10.52 3.79 7.33
CA PRO A 25 -9.94 3.88 5.98
C PRO A 25 -8.88 4.99 5.84
N LYS A 26 -9.16 6.16 6.43
CA LYS A 26 -8.22 7.28 6.48
C LYS A 26 -6.89 6.90 7.14
N HIS A 27 -6.93 6.16 8.25
CA HIS A 27 -5.74 5.74 8.97
C HIS A 27 -4.89 4.75 8.16
N CYS A 28 -5.54 3.84 7.43
CA CYS A 28 -4.86 2.93 6.52
C CYS A 28 -4.16 3.69 5.38
N ILE A 29 -4.85 4.65 4.76
CA ILE A 29 -4.27 5.48 3.68
C ILE A 29 -3.12 6.33 4.21
N ASP A 30 -3.27 6.97 5.36
CA ASP A 30 -2.23 7.79 5.98
C ASP A 30 -0.97 6.96 6.32
N THR A 31 -1.16 5.71 6.77
CA THR A 31 -0.07 4.76 7.05
C THR A 31 0.76 4.45 5.81
N ILE A 32 0.12 4.39 4.64
CA ILE A 32 0.76 4.10 3.35
C ILE A 32 1.37 5.38 2.77
N LEU A 33 0.66 6.51 2.86
CA LEU A 33 1.13 7.80 2.36
C LEU A 33 2.48 8.21 2.91
N LYS A 34 2.70 7.99 4.20
CA LYS A 34 3.92 8.41 4.90
C LYS A 34 5.21 7.84 4.28
N PRO A 35 5.38 6.52 4.10
CA PRO A 35 6.55 5.96 3.43
C PRO A 35 6.80 6.54 2.02
N PHE A 36 5.74 6.81 1.25
CA PHE A 36 5.89 7.43 -0.09
C PHE A 36 6.40 8.86 0.00
N PHE A 37 5.84 9.66 0.91
CA PHE A 37 6.26 11.05 1.09
C PHE A 37 7.69 11.17 1.60
N ASP A 38 8.08 10.31 2.55
CA ASP A 38 9.39 10.36 3.20
C ASP A 38 10.52 9.86 2.27
N ASN A 39 10.22 9.01 1.29
CA ASN A 39 11.23 8.36 0.45
C ASN A 39 11.20 8.76 -1.03
N ILE A 40 10.17 9.47 -1.50
CA ILE A 40 10.04 9.87 -2.91
C ILE A 40 9.91 11.38 -3.03
N GLY A 41 10.97 12.01 -3.52
CA GLY A 41 10.98 13.43 -3.87
C GLY A 41 10.42 13.67 -5.27
N ILE A 42 9.21 14.24 -5.39
CA ILE A 42 8.68 14.70 -6.68
C ILE A 42 8.50 16.22 -6.64
N LYS A 43 9.13 16.91 -7.61
CA LYS A 43 8.89 18.34 -7.82
C LYS A 43 7.55 18.56 -8.52
N ILE A 44 6.53 18.95 -7.75
CA ILE A 44 5.22 19.33 -8.28
C ILE A 44 5.18 20.84 -8.50
N ASN A 45 4.52 21.24 -9.59
CA ASN A 45 4.34 22.62 -10.00
C ASN A 45 2.84 22.92 -9.97
N GLY A 46 2.46 24.13 -9.59
CA GLY A 46 1.05 24.55 -9.56
C GLY A 46 0.36 24.28 -8.21
N GLN A 47 -0.96 24.15 -8.23
CA GLN A 47 -1.78 23.97 -7.02
C GLN A 47 -1.78 22.53 -6.48
N LEU A 48 -1.28 21.56 -7.26
CA LEU A 48 -1.24 20.16 -6.86
C LEU A 48 -0.09 19.92 -5.87
N SER A 49 -0.31 19.14 -4.82
CA SER A 49 0.74 18.70 -3.91
C SER A 49 1.16 17.25 -4.16
N SER A 50 2.37 16.87 -3.71
CA SER A 50 2.84 15.48 -3.79
C SER A 50 1.95 14.53 -2.98
N LYS A 51 1.34 15.05 -1.91
CA LYS A 51 0.36 14.31 -1.12
C LYS A 51 -0.87 13.96 -1.96
N ASP A 52 -1.41 14.90 -2.72
CA ASP A 52 -2.59 14.68 -3.57
C ASP A 52 -2.28 13.65 -4.67
N LEU A 53 -1.05 13.72 -5.22
CA LEU A 53 -0.58 12.77 -6.22
C LEU A 53 -0.56 11.33 -5.67
N PHE A 54 0.09 11.13 -4.51
CA PHE A 54 0.20 9.82 -3.89
C PHE A 54 -1.14 9.32 -3.36
N TYR A 55 -1.95 10.21 -2.76
CA TYR A 55 -3.28 9.88 -2.28
C TYR A 55 -4.16 9.38 -3.43
N THR A 56 -4.14 10.07 -4.56
CA THR A 56 -4.85 9.66 -5.77
C THR A 56 -4.39 8.29 -6.27
N ALA A 57 -3.07 8.04 -6.31
CA ALA A 57 -2.52 6.76 -6.72
C ALA A 57 -2.96 5.61 -5.78
N ILE A 58 -3.03 5.87 -4.47
CA ILE A 58 -3.50 4.91 -3.47
C ILE A 58 -5.00 4.63 -3.65
N CYS A 59 -5.83 5.66 -3.77
CA CYS A 59 -7.27 5.50 -4.04
C CYS A 59 -7.52 4.68 -5.31
N MET A 60 -6.78 4.95 -6.39
CA MET A 60 -6.88 4.18 -7.63
C MET A 60 -6.54 2.69 -7.44
N ALA A 61 -5.59 2.37 -6.57
CA ALA A 61 -5.18 1.00 -6.31
C ALA A 61 -6.18 0.24 -5.46
N VAL A 62 -6.70 0.89 -4.40
CA VAL A 62 -7.75 0.34 -3.53
C VAL A 62 -9.00 0.04 -4.35
N ASP A 63 -9.43 0.99 -5.18
CA ASP A 63 -10.68 0.89 -5.94
C ASP A 63 -10.54 0.10 -7.25
N LYS A 64 -9.32 -0.38 -7.58
CA LYS A 64 -8.97 -0.95 -8.89
C LYS A 64 -9.46 -0.07 -10.05
N SER A 65 -9.36 1.24 -9.87
CA SER A 65 -9.95 2.24 -10.77
C SER A 65 -8.87 2.89 -11.63
N SER A 66 -9.29 3.60 -12.67
CA SER A 66 -8.41 4.48 -13.43
C SER A 66 -8.58 5.92 -12.93
N VAL A 67 -7.67 6.82 -13.31
CA VAL A 67 -7.81 8.25 -12.98
C VAL A 67 -9.17 8.79 -13.43
N HIS A 68 -9.63 8.32 -14.58
CA HIS A 68 -10.87 8.75 -15.22
C HIS A 68 -12.13 8.35 -14.42
N SER A 69 -12.07 7.23 -13.69
CA SER A 69 -13.19 6.77 -12.86
C SER A 69 -13.04 7.15 -11.39
N ALA A 70 -11.82 7.40 -10.91
CA ALA A 70 -11.54 7.77 -9.52
C ALA A 70 -12.08 9.17 -9.15
N SER A 71 -12.08 10.10 -10.11
CA SER A 71 -12.60 11.48 -9.93
C SER A 71 -14.08 11.55 -9.53
N LYS A 72 -14.84 10.46 -9.69
CA LYS A 72 -16.26 10.37 -9.27
C LYS A 72 -16.43 10.27 -7.76
N HIS A 73 -15.40 9.82 -7.04
CA HIS A 73 -15.49 9.48 -5.62
C HIS A 73 -14.78 10.47 -4.70
N TYR A 74 -13.92 11.34 -5.25
CA TYR A 74 -13.13 12.28 -4.46
C TYR A 74 -13.04 13.62 -5.21
N GLN A 75 -13.41 14.72 -4.54
CA GLN A 75 -13.51 16.06 -5.14
C GLN A 75 -12.14 16.68 -5.50
N GLU A 76 -11.05 16.22 -4.90
CA GLU A 76 -9.70 16.79 -5.06
C GLU A 76 -8.73 15.81 -5.75
N ILE A 77 -9.14 15.23 -6.88
CA ILE A 77 -8.27 14.37 -7.71
C ILE A 77 -7.69 15.16 -8.88
N PRO A 78 -6.36 15.13 -9.11
CA PRO A 78 -5.76 15.70 -10.30
C PRO A 78 -6.32 15.04 -11.56
N CYS A 79 -6.50 15.83 -12.61
CA CYS A 79 -6.89 15.29 -13.91
C CYS A 79 -5.82 14.32 -14.44
N GLU A 80 -6.22 13.36 -15.28
CA GLU A 80 -5.32 12.32 -15.80
C GLU A 80 -4.04 12.88 -16.42
N THR A 81 -4.17 13.96 -17.19
CA THR A 81 -3.02 14.62 -17.82
C THR A 81 -2.04 15.16 -16.79
N SER A 82 -2.54 15.79 -15.72
CA SER A 82 -1.72 16.33 -14.64
C SER A 82 -1.06 15.20 -13.83
N LEU A 83 -1.82 14.19 -13.43
CA LEU A 83 -1.29 13.02 -12.72
C LEU A 83 -0.16 12.36 -13.52
N ARG A 84 -0.41 12.11 -14.80
CA ARG A 84 0.58 11.49 -15.70
C ARG A 84 1.79 12.40 -15.89
N TYR A 85 1.58 13.71 -16.05
CA TYR A 85 2.68 14.67 -16.18
C TYR A 85 3.61 14.65 -14.97
N HIS A 86 3.06 14.62 -13.75
CA HIS A 86 3.86 14.61 -12.52
C HIS A 86 4.48 13.25 -12.21
N LEU A 87 3.75 12.15 -12.43
CA LEU A 87 4.32 10.81 -12.25
C LEU A 87 5.45 10.50 -13.25
N ARG A 88 5.48 11.13 -14.42
CA ARG A 88 6.61 11.04 -15.37
C ARG A 88 7.91 11.63 -14.85
N LYS A 89 7.86 12.41 -13.78
CA LYS A 89 9.06 12.96 -13.13
C LYS A 89 9.72 11.95 -12.18
N LEU A 90 9.09 10.80 -11.93
CA LEU A 90 9.71 9.72 -11.16
C LEU A 90 10.91 9.14 -11.93
N SER A 91 11.97 8.86 -11.19
CA SER A 91 13.09 8.04 -11.69
C SER A 91 12.91 6.59 -11.27
N LEU A 92 13.11 5.66 -12.21
CA LEU A 92 13.10 4.23 -11.90
C LEU A 92 14.23 3.88 -10.91
N GLU A 93 15.39 4.49 -11.06
CA GLU A 93 16.54 4.27 -10.17
C GLU A 93 16.23 4.71 -8.75
N GLU A 94 15.67 5.91 -8.58
CA GLU A 94 15.27 6.43 -7.26
C GLU A 94 14.21 5.52 -6.61
N LEU A 95 13.24 5.03 -7.39
CA LEU A 95 12.24 4.09 -6.88
C LEU A 95 12.86 2.77 -6.44
N ILE A 96 13.84 2.24 -7.17
CA ILE A 96 14.54 1.01 -6.78
C ILE A 96 15.34 1.24 -5.49
N GLN A 97 16.02 2.37 -5.35
CA GLN A 97 16.76 2.69 -4.11
C GLN A 97 15.82 2.90 -2.92
N ALA A 98 14.67 3.53 -3.14
CA ALA A 98 13.68 3.79 -2.09
C ALA A 98 12.84 2.56 -1.72
N ASN A 99 12.81 1.51 -2.55
CA ASN A 99 11.85 0.41 -2.40
C ASN A 99 11.90 -0.25 -1.01
N GLN A 100 13.10 -0.45 -0.47
CA GLN A 100 13.33 -1.20 0.75
C GLN A 100 12.81 -0.39 1.92
N SER A 101 13.17 0.90 1.97
CA SER A 101 12.70 1.82 3.00
C SER A 101 11.18 1.98 2.98
N ILE A 102 10.58 2.04 1.79
CA ILE A 102 9.12 2.13 1.62
C ILE A 102 8.43 0.86 2.13
N LEU A 103 8.87 -0.32 1.67
CA LEU A 103 8.25 -1.61 2.00
C LEU A 103 8.46 -2.05 3.46
N LEU A 104 9.55 -1.60 4.09
CA LEU A 104 9.91 -1.96 5.45
C LEU A 104 9.53 -0.91 6.51
N HIS A 105 8.97 0.24 6.09
CA HIS A 105 8.74 1.41 6.94
C HIS A 105 8.07 1.11 8.29
N SER A 106 7.03 0.27 8.31
CA SER A 106 6.33 -0.12 9.55
C SER A 106 6.74 -1.51 10.06
N SER A 107 7.15 -2.40 9.16
CA SER A 107 7.34 -3.82 9.43
C SER A 107 8.72 -4.13 10.03
N VAL A 108 9.76 -3.31 9.81
CA VAL A 108 11.09 -3.54 10.41
C VAL A 108 11.04 -3.65 11.93
N SER A 109 10.19 -2.85 12.57
CA SER A 109 10.01 -2.89 14.04
C SER A 109 9.45 -4.22 14.56
N THR A 110 8.74 -4.96 13.70
CA THR A 110 8.17 -6.27 14.03
C THR A 110 9.16 -7.41 13.83
N LEU A 111 10.23 -7.17 13.07
CA LEU A 111 11.28 -8.13 12.79
C LEU A 111 12.36 -8.04 13.86
N LYS A 112 12.55 -9.14 14.60
CA LYS A 112 13.69 -9.33 15.49
C LYS A 112 14.97 -9.58 14.67
N PRO A 113 16.09 -8.88 14.96
CA PRO A 113 17.39 -9.22 14.41
C PRO A 113 17.73 -10.70 14.60
N GLU A 114 18.48 -11.27 13.66
CA GLU A 114 19.00 -12.65 13.70
C GLU A 114 17.95 -13.78 13.70
N LYS A 115 16.65 -13.45 13.67
CA LYS A 115 15.59 -14.43 13.54
C LYS A 115 15.35 -14.77 12.06
N LYS A 116 15.29 -16.06 11.74
CA LYS A 116 14.89 -16.55 10.41
C LYS A 116 13.38 -16.39 10.22
N TYR A 117 12.98 -15.86 9.07
CA TYR A 117 11.59 -15.73 8.66
C TYR A 117 11.38 -16.45 7.32
N GLU A 118 10.26 -17.16 7.21
CA GLU A 118 9.77 -17.68 5.94
C GLU A 118 8.73 -16.70 5.40
N PHE A 119 9.02 -16.07 4.27
CA PHE A 119 8.09 -15.17 3.59
C PHE A 119 7.26 -15.97 2.58
N ALA A 120 5.93 -15.92 2.72
CA ALA A 120 5.03 -16.53 1.76
C ALA A 120 5.01 -15.71 0.46
N ILE A 121 5.61 -16.26 -0.60
CA ILE A 121 5.65 -15.62 -1.92
C ILE A 121 4.23 -15.51 -2.51
N GLU A 122 3.36 -16.49 -2.26
CA GLU A 122 2.03 -16.60 -2.88
C GLU A 122 1.07 -15.47 -2.49
N SER A 123 1.11 -15.01 -1.24
CA SER A 123 0.30 -13.86 -0.78
C SER A 123 0.67 -12.59 -1.55
N SER A 124 1.96 -12.37 -1.82
CA SER A 124 2.42 -11.16 -2.51
C SER A 124 1.91 -11.08 -3.97
N TYR A 125 1.84 -12.22 -4.67
CA TYR A 125 1.28 -12.29 -6.03
C TYR A 125 -0.23 -12.03 -6.04
N ARG A 126 -0.96 -12.61 -5.08
CA ARG A 126 -2.41 -12.41 -4.97
C ARG A 126 -2.75 -10.96 -4.63
N MET A 127 -2.03 -10.35 -3.68
CA MET A 127 -2.20 -8.94 -3.31
C MET A 127 -1.97 -8.04 -4.53
N ARG A 128 -0.87 -8.21 -5.26
CA ARG A 128 -0.61 -7.44 -6.50
C ARG A 128 -1.73 -7.55 -7.54
N ASN A 129 -2.41 -8.69 -7.64
CA ASN A 129 -3.52 -8.87 -8.58
C ASN A 129 -4.85 -8.30 -8.06
N ILE A 130 -4.95 -8.02 -6.75
CA ILE A 130 -6.12 -7.43 -6.12
C ILE A 130 -5.96 -5.91 -5.97
N VAL A 131 -4.82 -5.38 -5.50
CA VAL A 131 -4.71 -3.95 -5.15
C VAL A 131 -3.83 -3.19 -6.14
N LYS A 132 -4.22 -3.19 -7.42
CA LYS A 132 -3.47 -2.53 -8.50
C LYS A 132 -4.35 -1.57 -9.30
N PRO A 133 -3.89 -0.32 -9.55
CA PRO A 133 -4.60 0.62 -10.40
C PRO A 133 -4.83 0.08 -11.80
N ARG A 134 -5.99 0.39 -12.37
CA ARG A 134 -6.24 0.14 -13.80
C ARG A 134 -5.54 1.22 -14.62
N THR A 135 -4.43 0.83 -15.24
CA THR A 135 -3.68 1.70 -16.16
C THR A 135 -3.24 0.91 -17.39
N SER A 136 -3.37 1.54 -18.57
CA SER A 136 -2.88 1.01 -19.84
C SER A 136 -1.43 1.42 -20.13
N THR A 137 -0.79 2.14 -19.20
CA THR A 137 0.58 2.64 -19.42
C THR A 137 1.58 1.50 -19.64
N LYS A 138 2.46 1.68 -20.63
CA LYS A 138 3.61 0.80 -20.88
C LYS A 138 4.89 1.30 -20.20
N ASP A 139 4.84 2.47 -19.59
CA ASP A 139 5.95 3.07 -18.87
C ASP A 139 6.38 2.18 -17.68
N VAL A 140 7.65 1.79 -17.67
CA VAL A 140 8.23 0.87 -16.68
C VAL A 140 8.25 1.50 -15.29
N THR A 141 8.59 2.79 -15.19
CA THR A 141 8.62 3.55 -13.95
C THR A 141 7.24 3.58 -13.30
N PHE A 142 6.19 3.87 -14.06
CA PHE A 142 4.82 3.87 -13.56
C PHE A 142 4.40 2.49 -13.05
N ARG A 143 4.71 1.45 -13.82
CA ARG A 143 4.38 0.07 -13.45
C ARG A 143 5.10 -0.35 -12.17
N TYR A 144 6.36 0.06 -12.02
CA TYR A 144 7.15 -0.23 -10.84
C TYR A 144 6.63 0.54 -9.61
N PHE A 145 6.34 1.83 -9.75
CA PHE A 145 5.71 2.65 -8.71
C PHE A 145 4.40 2.02 -8.20
N PHE A 146 3.48 1.67 -9.11
CA PHE A 146 2.22 1.02 -8.71
C PHE A 146 2.43 -0.37 -8.12
N THR A 147 3.52 -1.06 -8.49
CA THR A 147 3.86 -2.36 -7.91
C THR A 147 4.28 -2.22 -6.45
N ILE A 148 5.10 -1.24 -6.11
CA ILE A 148 5.48 -0.94 -4.72
C ILE A 148 4.22 -0.60 -3.91
N LEU A 149 3.36 0.25 -4.46
CA LEU A 149 2.11 0.64 -3.83
C LEU A 149 1.17 -0.55 -3.59
N SER A 150 1.07 -1.47 -4.55
CA SER A 150 0.26 -2.69 -4.42
C SER A 150 0.78 -3.65 -3.34
N PHE A 151 2.03 -3.52 -2.90
CA PHE A 151 2.58 -4.34 -1.82
C PHE A 151 2.37 -3.73 -0.43
N LEU A 152 2.02 -2.44 -0.36
CA LEU A 152 1.72 -1.75 0.89
C LEU A 152 0.23 -1.77 1.24
N LEU A 153 -0.62 -2.00 0.24
CA LEU A 153 -2.05 -2.28 0.40
C LEU A 153 -2.27 -3.78 0.62
#